data_AF-A0A3S4XN27-F1
#
_entry.id   AF-A0A3S4XN27-F1
#
_cell.length_a   1.000
_cell.length_b   1.000
_cell.length_c   1.000
_cell.angle_alpha   90.00
_cell.angle_beta   90.00
_cell.angle_gamma   90.00
#
_symmetry.space_group_name_H-M   'P 1'
#
loop_
_entity.id
_entity.type
_entity.pdbx_description
1 polymer ?
#
loop_
_entity_poly.entity_id
_entity_poly.type
_entity_poly.pdbx_seq_one_letter_code
_entity_poly.pdbx_strand_id
1 'polypeptide(L)'
;MMRWVHLHLPGDPCHHCAWLIDVYQELNLRLMTKRLKVFVAIVVGIALLLLTLWQTLPRWLPRAIVPWLPQGSQLVLQGPLRWHQGSLYLDGLKFSAQGCAIANVSELQLSYQMGSWHLKSERADVDTACLSKLPAAEGDSAPLTLDQLQAMLPPFDLNINLLTLTPWQAYAGKLQLSSVATGQRLHYQGKNVTAEAQLDENQQLTLSKLSITPPNSTVPVQLTGKVTIPLDMDSLPTQGALQGEIQTAYLEKPLLLDLHWQQQQGVLTLTEKGSDQPLATLPWALTPKQISIEKGEWRWPYLEQPLSGGLNVALHDWSRGFDETQITARLNVITAGHNGKGNAVLTLGPGSLSLTNSDLGFQLTGQANLANLSLTASIPGIISGSILNPTLVLQPGSLLRAWGSPAPDMKLEEARLPLAGVKVTALGITGRLQAIISASESYWGRFKLHLDGQAQDFWPDHGQWQWRSWGTASYHRYKLHGMSQAVGVGRTPASPWIVFLPVLIG
;
A
#
# COMPACT_ATOMS: atom_id res chain seq x y z
N MET A 1 -45.30 45.06 93.84
CA MET A 1 -45.47 45.28 95.29
C MET A 1 -44.56 44.32 96.02
N MET A 2 -43.85 44.81 97.04
CA MET A 2 -42.93 44.12 97.98
C MET A 2 -41.59 43.66 97.39
N ARG A 3 -40.43 44.26 97.71
CA ARG A 3 -39.74 44.65 98.96
C ARG A 3 -38.57 43.70 99.21
N TRP A 4 -37.39 44.21 98.86
CA TRP A 4 -36.09 44.09 99.50
C TRP A 4 -36.03 43.42 100.87
N VAL A 5 -35.02 42.56 101.06
CA VAL A 5 -34.23 42.50 102.29
C VAL A 5 -32.74 42.43 101.91
N HIS A 6 -31.99 43.40 102.42
CA HIS A 6 -30.53 43.47 102.40
C HIS A 6 -29.92 42.47 103.39
N LEU A 7 -28.76 41.91 103.04
CA LEU A 7 -27.76 41.49 104.02
C LEU A 7 -26.36 41.85 103.51
N HIS A 8 -25.60 42.45 104.41
CA HIS A 8 -24.23 42.93 104.28
C HIS A 8 -23.26 41.81 104.69
N LEU A 9 -22.11 41.68 104.04
CA LEU A 9 -20.75 41.60 104.64
C LEU A 9 -19.66 41.39 103.56
N PRO A 10 -18.40 41.80 103.84
CA PRO A 10 -17.32 42.02 102.86
C PRO A 10 -16.31 40.86 102.80
N GLY A 11 -15.46 40.83 101.76
CA GLY A 11 -14.22 40.03 101.76
C GLY A 11 -13.73 39.58 100.37
N ASP A 12 -12.69 40.25 99.90
CA ASP A 12 -11.63 39.92 98.91
C ASP A 12 -11.83 38.88 97.78
N PRO A 13 -11.38 39.19 96.54
CA PRO A 13 -11.41 38.25 95.42
C PRO A 13 -10.29 37.21 95.52
N CYS A 14 -10.66 35.93 95.41
CA CYS A 14 -9.77 34.78 95.39
C CYS A 14 -8.74 34.84 94.24
N HIS A 15 -7.47 35.08 94.58
CA HIS A 15 -6.29 34.99 93.71
C HIS A 15 -5.97 33.57 93.17
N HIS A 16 -6.80 32.55 93.43
CA HIS A 16 -6.57 31.17 93.00
C HIS A 16 -7.33 30.73 91.74
N CYS A 17 -8.29 31.52 91.23
CA CYS A 17 -9.01 31.16 90.00
C CYS A 17 -8.31 31.62 88.70
N ALA A 18 -7.45 32.64 88.75
CA ALA A 18 -6.73 33.15 87.58
C ALA A 18 -5.60 32.22 87.10
N TRP A 19 -4.93 31.54 88.04
CA TRP A 19 -3.77 30.67 87.74
C TRP A 19 -4.14 29.40 86.97
N LEU A 20 -5.34 28.84 87.22
CA LEU A 20 -5.83 27.65 86.51
C LEU A 20 -6.26 27.94 85.06
N ILE A 21 -6.71 29.16 84.76
CA ILE A 21 -7.10 29.58 83.40
C ILE A 21 -5.85 29.88 82.56
N ASP A 22 -4.84 30.53 83.14
CA ASP A 22 -3.56 30.81 82.48
C ASP A 22 -2.78 29.52 82.14
N VAL A 23 -2.72 28.56 83.07
CA VAL A 23 -2.07 27.26 82.83
C VAL A 23 -2.81 26.44 81.78
N TYR A 24 -4.16 26.50 81.75
CA TYR A 24 -4.96 25.81 80.73
C TYR A 24 -4.83 26.47 79.34
N GLN A 25 -4.72 27.80 79.28
CA GLN A 25 -4.44 28.54 78.05
C GLN A 25 -3.01 28.30 77.53
N GLU A 26 -1.98 28.30 78.39
CA GLU A 26 -0.61 27.96 77.99
C GLU A 26 -0.46 26.50 77.54
N LEU A 27 -1.14 25.55 78.20
CA LEU A 27 -1.15 24.15 77.74
C LEU A 27 -1.85 23.99 76.40
N ASN A 28 -3.00 24.64 76.20
CA ASN A 28 -3.71 24.61 74.91
C ASN A 28 -2.92 25.30 73.81
N LEU A 29 -2.22 26.40 74.09
CA LEU A 29 -1.37 27.10 73.13
C LEU A 29 -0.16 26.25 72.73
N ARG A 30 0.47 25.55 73.68
CA ARG A 30 1.56 24.58 73.43
C ARG A 30 1.09 23.32 72.70
N LEU A 31 -0.12 22.82 72.99
CA LEU A 31 -0.73 21.70 72.26
C LEU A 31 -1.14 22.10 70.84
N MET A 32 -1.72 23.28 70.64
CA MET A 32 -2.06 23.84 69.33
C MET A 32 -0.81 24.09 68.49
N THR A 33 0.26 24.66 69.05
CA THR A 33 1.53 24.83 68.30
C THR A 33 2.21 23.50 67.98
N LYS A 34 2.15 22.48 68.84
CA LYS A 34 2.60 21.12 68.49
C LYS A 34 1.77 20.51 67.37
N ARG A 35 0.43 20.60 67.44
CA ARG A 35 -0.47 20.09 66.39
C ARG A 35 -0.29 20.84 65.07
N LEU A 36 -0.07 22.15 65.11
CA LEU A 36 0.22 22.97 63.92
C LEU A 36 1.57 22.57 63.29
N LYS A 37 2.62 22.37 64.10
CA LYS A 37 3.93 21.90 63.61
C LYS A 37 3.84 20.52 62.96
N VAL A 38 3.06 19.61 63.54
CA VAL A 38 2.80 18.27 62.97
C VAL A 38 2.00 18.38 61.67
N PHE A 39 0.96 19.21 61.63
CA PHE A 39 0.16 19.44 60.41
C PHE A 39 1.00 20.02 59.27
N VAL A 40 1.81 21.05 59.56
CA VAL A 40 2.73 21.63 58.58
C VAL A 40 3.75 20.60 58.11
N ALA A 41 4.32 19.79 59.02
CA ALA A 41 5.26 18.73 58.64
C ALA A 41 4.60 17.66 57.74
N ILE A 42 3.34 17.31 57.98
CA ILE A 42 2.57 16.39 57.12
C ILE A 42 2.34 17.01 55.74
N VAL A 43 1.87 18.26 55.67
CA VAL A 43 1.61 18.94 54.39
C VAL A 43 2.91 19.09 53.59
N VAL A 44 4.00 19.50 54.23
CA VAL A 44 5.32 19.59 53.59
C VAL A 44 5.82 18.21 53.17
N GLY A 45 5.62 17.18 53.99
CA GLY A 45 5.95 15.80 53.66
C GLY A 45 5.19 15.30 52.44
N ILE A 46 3.88 15.55 52.36
CA ILE A 46 3.04 15.22 51.19
C ILE A 46 3.50 16.01 49.97
N ALA A 47 3.77 17.30 50.11
CA ALA A 47 4.24 18.13 49.00
C ALA A 47 5.59 17.61 48.44
N LEU A 48 6.54 17.28 49.31
CA LEU A 48 7.82 16.67 48.93
C LEU A 48 7.64 15.29 48.29
N LEU A 49 6.72 14.48 48.82
CA LEU A 49 6.40 13.16 48.26
C LEU A 49 5.80 13.28 46.85
N LEU A 50 4.88 14.23 46.63
CA LEU A 50 4.32 14.51 45.31
C LEU A 50 5.38 15.01 44.33
N LEU A 51 6.27 15.91 44.78
CA LEU A 51 7.38 16.43 43.96
C LEU A 51 8.37 15.32 43.56
N THR A 52 8.70 14.42 44.48
CA THR A 52 9.59 13.29 44.21
C THR A 52 8.93 12.25 43.31
N LEU A 53 7.64 11.94 43.52
CA LEU A 53 6.89 11.09 42.60
C LEU A 53 6.85 11.69 41.19
N TRP A 54 6.62 13.00 41.08
CA TRP A 54 6.60 13.70 39.80
C TRP A 54 7.95 13.65 39.09
N GLN A 55 9.05 13.92 39.79
CA GLN A 55 10.38 13.87 39.19
C GLN A 55 10.83 12.45 38.81
N THR A 56 10.35 11.43 39.53
CA THR A 56 10.68 10.03 39.27
C THR A 56 9.68 9.33 38.33
N LEU A 57 8.72 10.08 37.77
CA LEU A 57 7.69 9.60 36.85
C LEU A 57 8.23 8.77 35.68
N PRO A 58 9.36 9.12 35.02
CA PRO A 58 9.93 8.30 33.95
C PRO A 58 10.37 6.90 34.40
N ARG A 59 10.60 6.69 35.71
CA ARG A 59 11.07 5.42 36.27
C ARG A 59 9.94 4.52 36.76
N TRP A 60 8.88 5.09 37.34
CA TRP A 60 7.77 4.30 37.91
C TRP A 60 6.58 4.18 36.96
N LEU A 61 6.28 5.20 36.15
CA LEU A 61 5.12 5.18 35.25
C LEU A 61 5.17 3.98 34.28
N PRO A 62 6.31 3.69 33.62
CA PRO A 62 6.41 2.50 32.76
C PRO A 62 6.03 1.20 33.45
N ARG A 63 6.34 1.06 34.74
CA ARG A 63 6.02 -0.15 35.54
C ARG A 63 4.56 -0.18 35.96
N ALA A 64 3.99 0.99 36.28
CA ALA A 64 2.60 1.12 36.67
C ALA A 64 1.65 0.81 35.51
N ILE A 65 2.04 1.11 34.26
CA ILE A 65 1.16 0.91 33.10
C ILE A 65 1.24 -0.47 32.44
N VAL A 66 2.18 -1.33 32.87
CA VAL A 66 2.36 -2.69 32.32
C VAL A 66 1.05 -3.48 32.22
N PRO A 67 0.13 -3.44 33.21
CA PRO A 67 -1.13 -4.19 33.11
C PRO A 67 -2.06 -3.74 31.98
N TRP A 68 -1.91 -2.51 31.49
CA TRP A 68 -2.68 -1.96 30.36
C TRP A 68 -1.92 -2.03 29.03
N LEU A 69 -0.68 -2.51 29.05
CA LEU A 69 0.13 -2.68 27.86
C LEU A 69 0.02 -4.13 27.34
N PRO A 70 0.11 -4.37 26.02
CA PRO A 70 0.17 -5.72 25.46
C PRO A 70 1.30 -6.55 26.09
N GLN A 71 1.08 -7.86 26.25
CA GLN A 71 2.08 -8.74 26.83
C GLN A 71 3.41 -8.68 26.06
N GLY A 72 4.52 -8.62 26.78
CA GLY A 72 5.85 -8.51 26.20
C GLY A 72 6.20 -7.13 25.63
N SER A 73 5.34 -6.12 25.80
CA SER A 73 5.64 -4.74 25.44
C SER A 73 6.21 -3.92 26.60
N GLN A 74 7.05 -2.95 26.27
CA GLN A 74 7.69 -2.04 27.21
C GLN A 74 7.63 -0.61 26.65
N LEU A 75 7.26 0.33 27.51
CA LEU A 75 7.32 1.76 27.26
C LEU A 75 8.51 2.34 28.01
N VAL A 76 9.41 3.05 27.33
CA VAL A 76 10.57 3.69 27.96
C VAL A 76 10.49 5.19 27.72
N LEU A 77 10.37 5.95 28.80
CA LEU A 77 10.44 7.41 28.81
C LEU A 77 11.92 7.82 28.92
N GLN A 78 12.39 8.59 27.94
CA GLN A 78 13.79 9.03 27.84
C GLN A 78 13.94 10.44 28.39
N GLY A 79 14.94 10.63 29.24
CA GLY A 79 15.26 11.93 29.83
C GLY A 79 14.37 12.33 31.01
N PRO A 80 14.73 13.43 31.70
CA PRO A 80 13.93 14.00 32.77
C PRO A 80 12.70 14.73 32.22
N LEU A 81 11.58 14.66 32.93
CA LEU A 81 10.43 15.50 32.64
C LEU A 81 10.70 16.94 33.05
N ARG A 82 10.55 17.86 32.09
CA ARG A 82 10.78 19.29 32.30
C ARG A 82 9.46 20.01 32.14
N TRP A 83 9.08 20.83 33.13
CA TRP A 83 7.91 21.70 33.02
C TRP A 83 8.38 23.12 32.72
N HIS A 84 7.91 23.69 31.63
CA HIS A 84 8.19 25.08 31.28
C HIS A 84 7.01 25.71 30.56
N GLN A 85 6.64 26.94 30.96
CA GLN A 85 5.58 27.74 30.30
C GLN A 85 4.26 26.97 30.08
N GLY A 86 3.79 26.25 31.10
CA GLY A 86 2.51 25.51 31.02
C GLY A 86 2.56 24.25 30.14
N SER A 87 3.75 23.82 29.72
CA SER A 87 3.97 22.62 28.92
C SER A 87 4.92 21.65 29.62
N LEU A 88 4.64 20.36 29.48
CA LEU A 88 5.46 19.24 29.90
C LEU A 88 6.32 18.78 28.71
N TYR A 89 7.63 18.73 28.91
CA TYR A 89 8.62 18.32 27.92
C TYR A 89 9.27 17.00 28.32
N LEU A 90 9.44 16.12 27.34
CA LEU A 90 10.10 14.83 27.46
C LEU A 90 11.02 14.63 26.25
N ASP A 91 12.26 14.18 26.48
CA ASP A 91 13.27 14.08 25.41
C ASP A 91 12.90 12.99 24.40
N GLY A 92 12.29 11.89 24.85
CA GLY A 92 11.74 10.89 23.95
C GLY A 92 10.93 9.80 24.63
N LEU A 93 10.25 9.01 23.81
CA LEU A 93 9.43 7.87 24.20
C LEU A 93 9.69 6.73 23.23
N LYS A 94 10.07 5.58 23.76
CA LYS A 94 10.29 4.37 22.97
C LYS A 94 9.27 3.32 23.37
N PHE A 95 8.52 2.82 22.41
CA PHE A 95 7.63 1.68 22.56
C PHE A 95 8.22 0.48 21.82
N SER A 96 8.33 -0.65 22.52
CA SER A 96 8.88 -1.88 21.93
C SER A 96 8.14 -3.11 22.42
N ALA A 97 8.06 -4.14 21.58
CA ALA A 97 7.48 -5.44 21.90
C ALA A 97 8.49 -6.55 21.62
N GLN A 98 8.69 -7.45 22.59
CA GLN A 98 9.63 -8.57 22.49
C GLN A 98 11.06 -8.16 22.05
N GLY A 99 11.52 -7.00 22.50
CA GLY A 99 12.82 -6.42 22.11
C GLY A 99 12.85 -5.70 20.76
N CYS A 100 11.78 -5.73 19.97
CA CYS A 100 11.64 -5.00 18.71
C CYS A 100 11.09 -3.59 18.95
N ALA A 101 11.79 -2.56 18.48
CA ALA A 101 11.36 -1.17 18.65
C ALA A 101 10.27 -0.81 17.63
N ILE A 102 9.01 -0.81 18.08
CA ILE A 102 7.85 -0.50 17.23
C ILE A 102 7.79 1.00 16.94
N ALA A 103 7.95 1.84 17.96
CA ALA A 103 7.88 3.29 17.80
C ALA A 103 8.96 3.98 18.64
N ASN A 104 9.57 5.01 18.06
CA ASN A 104 10.48 5.91 18.74
C ASN A 104 10.04 7.34 18.45
N VAL A 105 9.76 8.11 19.50
CA VAL A 105 9.23 9.46 19.41
C VAL A 105 10.19 10.38 20.15
N SER A 106 10.63 11.47 19.53
CA SER A 106 11.54 12.44 20.14
C SER A 106 10.89 13.80 20.33
N GLU A 107 11.41 14.53 21.32
CA GLU A 107 11.03 15.92 21.64
C GLU A 107 9.53 16.09 21.82
N LEU A 108 8.99 15.33 22.78
CA LEU A 108 7.58 15.35 23.12
C LEU A 108 7.25 16.56 23.99
N GLN A 109 6.24 17.31 23.58
CA GLN A 109 5.64 18.39 24.33
C GLN A 109 4.15 18.10 24.54
N LEU A 110 3.71 18.10 25.80
CA LEU A 110 2.32 17.94 26.20
C LEU A 110 1.87 19.22 26.91
N SER A 111 0.78 19.81 26.47
CA SER A 111 0.18 20.98 27.13
C SER A 111 -1.34 20.84 27.17
N TYR A 112 -1.98 21.51 28.12
CA TYR A 112 -3.43 21.53 28.23
C TYR A 112 -3.90 22.98 28.16
N GLN A 113 -4.66 23.32 27.12
CA GLN A 113 -5.11 24.68 26.83
C GLN A 113 -6.56 24.65 26.35
N MET A 114 -7.38 25.60 26.80
CA MET A 114 -8.77 25.79 26.32
C MET A 114 -9.66 24.52 26.31
N GLY A 115 -9.42 23.57 27.21
CA GLY A 115 -10.21 22.33 27.30
C GLY A 115 -9.72 21.18 26.40
N SER A 116 -8.59 21.32 25.72
CA SER A 116 -7.99 20.31 24.86
C SER A 116 -6.53 20.01 25.22
N TRP A 117 -6.14 18.75 25.02
CA TRP A 117 -4.75 18.32 25.12
C TRP A 117 -4.00 18.58 23.82
N HIS A 118 -2.90 19.32 23.85
CA HIS A 118 -2.03 19.52 22.69
C HIS A 118 -0.75 18.71 22.87
N LEU A 119 -0.55 17.74 21.98
CA LEU A 119 0.62 16.88 21.88
C LEU A 119 1.44 17.30 20.66
N LYS A 120 2.70 17.66 20.87
CA LYS A 120 3.64 17.97 19.78
C LYS A 120 4.85 17.05 19.88
N SER A 121 5.36 16.63 18.73
CA SER A 121 6.61 15.89 18.62
C SER A 121 7.37 16.33 17.38
N GLU A 122 8.69 16.41 17.48
CA GLU A 122 9.53 16.71 16.31
C GLU A 122 9.61 15.51 15.36
N ARG A 123 9.77 14.31 15.90
CA ARG A 123 9.96 13.11 15.09
C ARG A 123 9.31 11.90 15.73
N ALA A 124 8.64 11.11 14.91
CA ALA A 124 8.18 9.78 15.26
C ALA A 124 8.61 8.79 14.17
N ASP A 125 9.35 7.76 14.56
CA ASP A 125 9.76 6.68 13.67
C ASP A 125 9.00 5.41 14.08
N VAL A 126 8.30 4.78 13.13
CA VAL A 126 7.55 3.54 13.34
C VAL A 126 8.10 2.44 12.44
N ASP A 127 8.42 1.29 13.03
CA ASP A 127 8.87 0.10 12.30
C ASP A 127 7.70 -0.87 12.11
N THR A 128 7.22 -0.99 10.88
CA THR A 128 6.06 -1.84 10.58
C THR A 128 6.41 -3.33 10.64
N ALA A 129 7.68 -3.72 10.47
CA ALA A 129 8.10 -5.11 10.61
C ALA A 129 7.99 -5.57 12.08
N CYS A 130 8.23 -4.67 13.03
CA CYS A 130 8.10 -4.95 14.46
C CYS A 130 6.65 -5.13 14.94
N LEU A 131 5.64 -4.67 14.20
CA LEU A 131 4.23 -4.82 14.59
C LEU A 131 3.82 -6.30 14.72
N SER A 132 4.41 -7.18 13.90
CA SER A 132 4.21 -8.63 13.96
C SER A 132 4.63 -9.29 15.29
N LYS A 133 5.38 -8.57 16.15
CA LYS A 133 5.80 -9.03 17.48
C LYS A 133 4.78 -8.73 18.57
N LEU A 134 3.72 -7.99 18.26
CA LEU A 134 2.60 -7.83 19.18
C LEU A 134 1.83 -9.15 19.26
N PRO A 135 1.45 -9.61 20.46
CA PRO A 135 0.66 -10.81 20.61
C PRO A 135 -0.70 -10.62 19.92
N ALA A 136 -1.15 -11.63 19.18
CA ALA A 136 -2.57 -11.73 18.83
C ALA A 136 -3.37 -11.84 20.14
N ALA A 137 -4.55 -11.22 20.20
CA ALA A 137 -5.39 -11.29 21.39
C ALA A 137 -5.79 -12.75 21.66
N GLU A 138 -5.12 -13.41 22.61
CA GLU A 138 -5.50 -14.73 23.10
C GLU A 138 -6.47 -14.56 24.28
N GLY A 139 -7.77 -14.77 24.02
CA GLY A 139 -8.80 -14.90 25.07
C GLY A 139 -10.13 -14.22 24.76
N ASP A 140 -11.19 -14.65 25.48
CA ASP A 140 -12.57 -14.13 25.49
C ASP A 140 -12.70 -12.68 26.03
N SER A 141 -11.61 -11.91 26.13
CA SER A 141 -11.70 -10.49 26.46
C SER A 141 -12.40 -9.78 25.32
N ALA A 142 -13.56 -9.17 25.59
CA ALA A 142 -14.34 -8.44 24.59
C ALA A 142 -13.40 -7.48 23.82
N PRO A 143 -13.34 -7.58 22.47
CA PRO A 143 -12.47 -6.71 21.69
C PRO A 143 -12.84 -5.26 21.98
N LEU A 144 -11.83 -4.44 22.27
CA LEU A 144 -12.04 -3.02 22.53
C LEU A 144 -12.60 -2.41 21.24
N THR A 145 -13.87 -1.99 21.25
CA THR A 145 -14.49 -1.42 20.06
C THR A 145 -14.04 0.02 19.87
N LEU A 146 -13.92 0.42 18.61
CA LEU A 146 -13.42 1.73 18.19
C LEU A 146 -14.27 2.87 18.77
N ASP A 147 -15.59 2.71 18.83
CA ASP A 147 -16.52 3.69 19.42
C ASP A 147 -16.27 3.87 20.93
N GLN A 148 -16.02 2.80 21.67
CA GLN A 148 -15.69 2.88 23.10
C GLN A 148 -14.36 3.60 23.32
N LEU A 149 -13.34 3.25 22.52
CA LEU A 149 -12.05 3.91 22.58
C LEU A 149 -12.19 5.41 22.26
N GLN A 150 -12.93 5.75 21.20
CA GLN A 150 -13.19 7.13 20.80
C GLN A 150 -13.95 7.91 21.87
N ALA A 151 -14.95 7.32 22.52
CA ALA A 151 -15.70 7.96 23.61
C ALA A 151 -14.85 8.23 24.85
N MET A 152 -13.78 7.44 25.07
CA MET A 152 -12.83 7.65 26.18
C MET A 152 -11.75 8.70 25.87
N LEU A 153 -11.56 9.08 24.61
CA LEU A 153 -10.53 10.04 24.23
C LEU A 153 -11.00 11.47 24.53
N PRO A 154 -10.31 12.23 25.40
CA PRO A 154 -10.61 13.65 25.59
C PRO A 154 -10.29 14.42 24.31
N PRO A 155 -10.84 15.65 24.13
CA PRO A 155 -10.45 16.50 23.01
C PRO A 155 -8.94 16.70 22.96
N PHE A 156 -8.34 16.44 21.80
CA PHE A 156 -6.89 16.53 21.63
C PHE A 156 -6.48 17.02 20.24
N ASP A 157 -5.30 17.62 20.18
CA ASP A 157 -4.58 17.94 18.96
C ASP A 157 -3.18 17.32 19.03
N LEU A 158 -2.88 16.40 18.12
CA LEU A 158 -1.58 15.78 17.92
C LEU A 158 -0.92 16.36 16.68
N ASN A 159 0.32 16.83 16.82
CA ASN A 159 1.14 17.33 15.72
C ASN A 159 2.54 16.72 15.77
N ILE A 160 2.86 15.91 14.76
CA ILE A 160 4.17 15.29 14.57
C ILE A 160 4.80 15.94 13.33
N ASN A 161 5.92 16.64 13.51
CA ASN A 161 6.57 17.36 12.40
C ASN A 161 7.12 16.41 11.33
N LEU A 162 7.69 15.28 11.74
CA LEU A 162 8.17 14.24 10.84
C LEU A 162 7.80 12.85 11.35
N LEU A 163 6.77 12.24 10.77
CA LEU A 163 6.46 10.83 10.90
C LEU A 163 7.21 10.04 9.81
N THR A 164 7.96 9.01 10.19
CA THR A 164 8.56 8.06 9.26
C THR A 164 8.07 6.65 9.53
N LEU A 165 7.77 5.92 8.46
CA LEU A 165 7.38 4.51 8.51
C LEU A 165 8.50 3.71 7.83
N THR A 166 9.08 2.72 8.50
CA THR A 166 10.11 1.85 7.92
C THR A 166 9.47 0.57 7.39
N PRO A 167 9.72 0.14 6.13
CA PRO A 167 10.71 0.65 5.17
C PRO A 167 10.18 1.67 4.14
N TRP A 168 9.10 2.40 4.47
CA TRP A 168 8.42 3.35 3.58
C TRP A 168 8.87 4.80 3.77
N GLN A 169 10.16 5.05 4.00
CA GLN A 169 10.65 6.39 4.38
C GLN A 169 10.44 7.45 3.27
N ALA A 170 10.26 7.01 2.01
CA ALA A 170 9.89 7.88 0.89
C ALA A 170 8.54 8.60 1.11
N TYR A 171 7.68 8.11 2.00
CA TYR A 171 6.37 8.66 2.33
C TYR A 171 6.35 9.43 3.66
N ALA A 172 7.52 9.71 4.24
CA ALA A 172 7.62 10.50 5.45
C ALA A 172 7.02 11.91 5.28
N GLY A 173 6.44 12.44 6.35
CA GLY A 173 5.72 13.70 6.31
C GLY A 173 5.21 14.13 7.67
N LYS A 174 4.60 15.31 7.71
CA LYS A 174 3.96 15.88 8.88
C LYS A 174 2.59 15.27 9.10
N LEU A 175 2.28 14.87 10.32
CA LEU A 175 0.96 14.38 10.73
C LEU A 175 0.32 15.37 11.70
N GLN A 176 -0.91 15.77 11.40
CA GLN A 176 -1.78 16.51 12.30
C GLN A 176 -3.07 15.71 12.48
N LEU A 177 -3.40 15.38 13.71
CA LEU A 177 -4.61 14.64 14.07
C LEU A 177 -5.32 15.42 15.17
N SER A 178 -6.56 15.81 14.95
CA SER A 178 -7.39 16.43 15.98
C SER A 178 -8.63 15.59 16.25
N SER A 179 -9.03 15.55 17.51
CA SER A 179 -10.23 14.86 17.97
C SER A 179 -11.06 15.85 18.78
N VAL A 180 -12.29 16.07 18.36
CA VAL A 180 -13.28 16.88 19.06
C VAL A 180 -14.56 16.07 19.23
N ALA A 181 -15.53 16.59 19.99
CA ALA A 181 -16.80 15.89 20.21
C ALA A 181 -17.52 15.48 18.91
N THR A 182 -17.32 16.24 17.83
CA THR A 182 -17.98 16.04 16.53
C THR A 182 -17.23 15.12 15.55
N GLY A 183 -16.12 14.52 15.98
CA GLY A 183 -15.33 13.60 15.17
C GLY A 183 -13.84 13.93 15.12
N GLN A 184 -13.14 13.23 14.24
CA GLN A 184 -11.69 13.28 14.11
C GLN A 184 -11.29 13.85 12.74
N ARG A 185 -10.23 14.67 12.70
CA ARG A 185 -9.66 15.19 11.46
C ARG A 185 -8.20 14.82 11.37
N LEU A 186 -7.81 14.29 10.22
CA LEU A 186 -6.44 13.93 9.89
C LEU A 186 -5.97 14.79 8.72
N HIS A 187 -4.82 15.44 8.91
CA HIS A 187 -4.07 16.06 7.84
C HIS A 187 -2.66 15.49 7.81
N TYR A 188 -2.27 14.97 6.66
CA TYR A 188 -0.93 14.46 6.40
C TYR A 188 -0.29 15.21 5.23
N GLN A 189 0.94 15.67 5.42
CA GLN A 189 1.68 16.41 4.40
C GLN A 189 3.11 15.90 4.29
N GLY A 190 3.38 15.13 3.24
CA GLY A 190 4.72 14.66 2.88
C GLY A 190 5.06 14.97 1.42
N LYS A 191 6.26 14.56 0.99
CA LYS A 191 6.74 14.77 -0.38
C LYS A 191 5.95 13.96 -1.40
N ASN A 192 5.69 12.68 -1.08
CA ASN A 192 5.08 11.72 -2.00
C ASN A 192 3.65 11.33 -1.58
N VAL A 193 3.15 11.85 -0.46
CA VAL A 193 1.79 11.61 -0.01
C VAL A 193 1.22 12.83 0.70
N THR A 194 0.00 13.21 0.35
CA THR A 194 -0.79 14.20 1.08
C THR A 194 -2.19 13.65 1.32
N ALA A 195 -2.69 13.75 2.54
CA ALA A 195 -4.02 13.26 2.89
C ALA A 195 -4.78 14.29 3.73
N GLU A 196 -6.08 14.40 3.48
CA GLU A 196 -7.04 15.14 4.27
C GLU A 196 -8.28 14.25 4.44
N ALA A 197 -8.54 13.85 5.68
CA ALA A 197 -9.62 12.95 6.00
C ALA A 197 -10.37 13.42 7.26
N GLN A 198 -11.66 13.15 7.30
CA GLN A 198 -12.52 13.42 8.45
C GLN A 198 -13.35 12.19 8.77
N LEU A 199 -13.32 11.75 10.02
CA LEU A 199 -14.17 10.70 10.55
C LEU A 199 -15.28 11.37 11.38
N ASP A 200 -16.54 11.14 11.01
CA ASP A 200 -17.68 11.68 11.75
C ASP A 200 -18.14 10.74 12.88
N GLU A 201 -19.15 11.19 13.64
CA GLU A 201 -19.75 10.43 14.75
C GLU A 201 -20.42 9.12 14.30
N ASN A 202 -20.73 8.96 13.01
CA ASN A 202 -21.35 7.76 12.44
C ASN A 202 -20.32 6.79 11.83
N GLN A 203 -19.03 6.96 12.14
CA GLN A 203 -17.92 6.20 11.57
C GLN A 203 -17.81 6.30 10.04
N GLN A 204 -18.28 7.40 9.44
CA GLN A 204 -18.06 7.68 8.03
C GLN A 204 -16.76 8.48 7.87
N LEU A 205 -15.74 7.81 7.32
CA LEU A 205 -14.50 8.43 6.89
C LEU A 205 -14.71 9.10 5.52
N THR A 206 -14.72 10.43 5.51
CA THR A 206 -14.67 11.22 4.28
C THR A 206 -13.22 11.55 3.95
N LEU A 207 -12.77 11.10 2.79
CA LEU A 207 -11.47 11.41 2.21
C LEU A 207 -11.63 12.58 1.24
N SER A 208 -11.35 13.79 1.70
CA SER A 208 -11.47 15.00 0.89
C SER A 208 -10.33 15.12 -0.12
N LYS A 209 -9.15 14.60 0.23
CA LYS A 209 -7.98 14.58 -0.63
C LYS A 209 -7.05 13.46 -0.22
N LEU A 210 -6.65 12.61 -1.15
CA LEU A 210 -5.51 11.73 -1.02
C LEU A 210 -4.73 11.78 -2.31
N SER A 211 -3.49 12.21 -2.24
CA SER A 211 -2.57 12.21 -3.38
C SER A 211 -1.39 11.34 -3.01
N ILE A 212 -1.13 10.28 -3.78
CA ILE A 212 -0.01 9.37 -3.55
C ILE A 212 0.81 9.27 -4.83
N THR A 213 2.12 9.49 -4.73
CA THR A 213 3.06 9.27 -5.83
C THR A 213 3.67 7.88 -5.70
N PRO A 214 3.41 6.95 -6.65
CA PRO A 214 3.99 5.62 -6.62
C PRO A 214 5.53 5.63 -6.73
N PRO A 215 6.24 4.60 -6.25
CA PRO A 215 7.68 4.48 -6.45
C PRO A 215 8.02 4.49 -7.94
N ASN A 216 9.10 5.15 -8.32
CA ASN A 216 9.56 5.29 -9.72
C ASN A 216 8.55 5.98 -10.67
N SER A 217 7.53 6.67 -10.14
CA SER A 217 6.62 7.52 -10.91
C SER A 217 6.78 8.99 -10.52
N THR A 218 6.54 9.89 -11.47
CA THR A 218 6.42 11.34 -11.22
C THR A 218 4.97 11.80 -11.17
N VAL A 219 4.03 10.89 -11.46
CA VAL A 219 2.61 11.20 -11.59
C VAL A 219 1.87 10.70 -10.35
N PRO A 220 1.20 11.60 -9.59
CA PRO A 220 0.42 11.21 -8.43
C PRO A 220 -0.93 10.62 -8.84
N VAL A 221 -1.40 9.67 -8.05
CA VAL A 221 -2.78 9.18 -8.06
C VAL A 221 -3.57 10.00 -7.05
N GLN A 222 -4.66 10.62 -7.50
CA GLN A 222 -5.57 11.36 -6.62
C GLN A 222 -6.81 10.53 -6.33
N LEU A 223 -7.22 10.50 -5.06
CA LEU A 223 -8.38 9.78 -4.57
C LEU A 223 -9.21 10.67 -3.64
N THR A 224 -10.52 10.57 -3.76
CA THR A 224 -11.51 11.18 -2.88
C THR A 224 -12.65 10.19 -2.65
N GLY A 225 -13.43 10.37 -1.59
CA GLY A 225 -14.61 9.53 -1.39
C GLY A 225 -15.00 9.35 0.06
N LYS A 226 -15.83 8.34 0.29
CA LYS A 226 -16.40 8.03 1.60
C LYS A 226 -16.32 6.54 1.88
N VAL A 227 -15.96 6.19 3.10
CA VAL A 227 -15.81 4.81 3.56
C VAL A 227 -16.41 4.68 4.94
N THR A 228 -17.18 3.62 5.21
CA THR A 228 -17.67 3.34 6.57
C THR A 228 -16.67 2.46 7.30
N ILE A 229 -16.12 3.00 8.38
CA ILE A 229 -15.14 2.32 9.21
C ILE A 229 -15.89 1.38 10.17
N PRO A 230 -15.48 0.10 10.26
CA PRO A 230 -16.08 -0.81 11.21
C PRO A 230 -15.73 -0.45 12.66
N LEU A 231 -16.54 -0.95 13.59
CA LEU A 231 -16.33 -0.73 15.02
C LEU A 231 -15.27 -1.66 15.62
N ASP A 232 -14.99 -2.79 14.98
CA ASP A 232 -13.90 -3.67 15.37
C ASP A 232 -12.63 -3.36 14.56
N MET A 233 -11.47 -3.73 15.12
CA MET A 233 -10.17 -3.43 14.51
C MET A 233 -9.71 -4.47 13.48
N ASP A 234 -10.45 -5.56 13.32
CA ASP A 234 -10.04 -6.73 12.52
C ASP A 234 -10.82 -6.84 11.20
N SER A 235 -11.99 -6.21 11.10
CA SER A 235 -12.83 -6.24 9.91
C SER A 235 -12.47 -5.14 8.93
N LEU A 236 -12.75 -5.42 7.65
CA LEU A 236 -12.60 -4.45 6.58
C LEU A 236 -13.88 -3.61 6.44
N PRO A 237 -13.75 -2.37 5.92
CA PRO A 237 -14.90 -1.52 5.62
C PRO A 237 -15.96 -2.23 4.79
N THR A 238 -17.19 -2.29 5.31
CA THR A 238 -18.30 -2.97 4.64
C THR A 238 -18.91 -2.13 3.53
N GLN A 239 -18.68 -0.83 3.47
CA GLN A 239 -19.19 0.00 2.39
C GLN A 239 -18.28 1.18 2.11
N GLY A 240 -18.23 1.58 0.86
CA GLY A 240 -17.53 2.77 0.45
C GLY A 240 -17.66 3.08 -1.03
N ALA A 241 -17.31 4.32 -1.34
CA ALA A 241 -17.21 4.84 -2.69
C ALA A 241 -15.96 5.71 -2.75
N LEU A 242 -15.01 5.33 -3.59
CA LEU A 242 -13.77 6.03 -3.86
C LEU A 242 -13.71 6.39 -5.33
N GLN A 243 -13.38 7.64 -5.61
CA GLN A 243 -13.18 8.14 -6.95
C GLN A 243 -11.77 8.69 -7.08
N GLY A 244 -11.20 8.61 -8.27
CA GLY A 244 -9.85 9.08 -8.49
C GLY A 244 -9.56 9.48 -9.92
N GLU A 245 -8.44 10.18 -10.08
CA GLU A 245 -7.91 10.56 -11.38
C GLU A 245 -6.44 10.12 -11.45
N ILE A 246 -6.10 9.41 -12.53
CA ILE A 246 -4.78 8.84 -12.79
C ILE A 246 -4.33 9.31 -14.17
N GLN A 247 -3.29 10.12 -14.22
CA GLN A 247 -2.63 10.40 -15.50
C GLN A 247 -1.70 9.22 -15.85
N THR A 248 -1.74 8.78 -17.10
CA THR A 248 -0.86 7.71 -17.58
C THR A 248 0.12 8.26 -18.62
N ALA A 249 1.20 7.52 -18.88
CA ALA A 249 2.14 7.87 -19.95
C ALA A 249 1.62 7.51 -21.35
N TYR A 250 0.57 6.67 -21.43
CA TYR A 250 0.09 6.09 -22.69
C TYR A 250 -1.19 6.74 -23.22
N LEU A 251 -1.95 7.42 -22.35
CA LEU A 251 -3.19 8.10 -22.70
C LEU A 251 -3.02 9.60 -22.58
N GLU A 252 -3.50 10.34 -23.59
CA GLU A 252 -3.50 11.80 -23.55
C GLU A 252 -4.38 12.32 -22.41
N LYS A 253 -5.57 11.72 -22.24
CA LYS A 253 -6.51 12.10 -21.19
C LYS A 253 -6.32 11.26 -19.93
N PRO A 254 -6.58 11.84 -18.75
CA PRO A 254 -6.56 11.11 -17.49
C PRO A 254 -7.58 9.96 -17.47
N LEU A 255 -7.26 8.91 -16.72
CA LEU A 255 -8.20 7.85 -16.35
C LEU A 255 -8.93 8.25 -15.07
N LEU A 256 -10.25 8.15 -15.12
CA LEU A 256 -11.13 8.22 -13.97
C LEU A 256 -11.29 6.83 -13.38
N LEU A 257 -10.98 6.71 -12.10
CA LEU A 257 -11.18 5.51 -11.29
C LEU A 257 -12.46 5.70 -10.48
N ASP A 258 -13.38 4.75 -10.55
CA ASP A 258 -14.56 4.71 -9.69
C ASP A 258 -14.64 3.32 -9.04
N LEU A 259 -14.52 3.29 -7.72
CA LEU A 259 -14.57 2.09 -6.90
C LEU A 259 -15.73 2.22 -5.92
N HIS A 260 -16.70 1.33 -6.02
CA HIS A 260 -17.83 1.29 -5.10
C HIS A 260 -18.08 -0.13 -4.61
N TRP A 261 -18.41 -0.26 -3.34
CA TRP A 261 -18.67 -1.57 -2.74
C TRP A 261 -19.68 -1.53 -1.61
N GLN A 262 -20.30 -2.69 -1.41
CA GLN A 262 -21.20 -2.96 -0.33
C GLN A 262 -21.01 -4.40 0.14
N GLN A 263 -20.90 -4.58 1.44
CA GLN A 263 -20.43 -5.78 2.10
C GLN A 263 -19.08 -6.24 1.54
N GLN A 264 -18.98 -7.49 1.07
CA GLN A 264 -17.75 -8.06 0.54
C GLN A 264 -17.71 -8.08 -0.99
N GLN A 265 -18.49 -7.24 -1.67
CA GLN A 265 -18.53 -7.18 -3.12
C GLN A 265 -18.61 -5.74 -3.62
N GLY A 266 -18.03 -5.49 -4.79
CA GLY A 266 -18.01 -4.18 -5.41
C GLY A 266 -17.65 -4.22 -6.87
N VAL A 267 -17.51 -3.06 -7.48
CA VAL A 267 -17.04 -2.92 -8.85
C VAL A 267 -16.01 -1.80 -8.90
N LEU A 268 -14.92 -2.06 -9.61
CA LEU A 268 -13.95 -1.06 -10.02
C LEU A 268 -14.17 -0.76 -11.50
N THR A 269 -14.44 0.51 -11.83
CA THR A 269 -14.59 0.99 -13.20
C THR A 269 -13.45 1.95 -13.53
N LEU A 270 -12.85 1.76 -14.71
CA LEU A 270 -11.83 2.66 -15.26
C LEU A 270 -12.35 3.26 -16.56
N THR A 271 -12.42 4.59 -16.62
CA THR A 271 -12.98 5.32 -17.75
C THR A 271 -12.06 6.46 -18.15
N GLU A 272 -11.76 6.61 -19.44
CA GLU A 272 -11.03 7.78 -19.91
C GLU A 272 -11.88 9.05 -19.74
N LYS A 273 -11.30 10.13 -19.22
CA LYS A 273 -12.00 11.39 -18.98
C LYS A 273 -12.67 11.93 -20.25
N GLY A 274 -13.98 12.11 -20.20
CA GLY A 274 -14.79 12.57 -21.33
C GLY A 274 -15.19 11.46 -22.32
N SER A 275 -15.02 10.20 -21.97
CA SER A 275 -15.55 9.04 -22.69
C SER A 275 -16.79 8.48 -21.97
N ASP A 276 -17.80 8.07 -22.72
CA ASP A 276 -19.03 7.49 -22.17
C ASP A 276 -18.90 5.97 -21.90
N GLN A 277 -17.86 5.34 -22.45
CA GLN A 277 -17.69 3.90 -22.38
C GLN A 277 -16.42 3.55 -21.59
N PRO A 278 -16.54 2.71 -20.53
CA PRO A 278 -15.40 2.33 -19.72
C PRO A 278 -14.35 1.56 -20.54
N LEU A 279 -13.10 1.66 -20.10
CA LEU A 279 -12.00 0.83 -20.54
C LEU A 279 -11.93 -0.48 -19.75
N ALA A 280 -12.37 -0.47 -18.50
CA ALA A 280 -12.51 -1.69 -17.72
C ALA A 280 -13.65 -1.59 -16.71
N THR A 281 -14.35 -2.70 -16.51
CA THR A 281 -15.34 -2.89 -15.46
C THR A 281 -15.00 -4.20 -14.76
N LEU A 282 -14.59 -4.12 -13.50
CA LEU A 282 -14.00 -5.22 -12.74
C LEU A 282 -14.83 -5.48 -11.49
N PRO A 283 -15.88 -6.32 -11.58
CA PRO A 283 -16.62 -6.78 -10.41
C PRO A 283 -15.69 -7.61 -9.54
N TRP A 284 -15.62 -7.28 -8.25
CA TRP A 284 -14.78 -7.97 -7.31
C TRP A 284 -15.58 -8.48 -6.11
N ALA A 285 -15.10 -9.58 -5.53
CA ALA A 285 -15.60 -10.15 -4.30
C ALA A 285 -14.44 -10.46 -3.35
N LEU A 286 -14.74 -10.42 -2.07
CA LEU A 286 -13.79 -10.58 -0.98
C LEU A 286 -14.24 -11.68 -0.03
N THR A 287 -13.30 -12.50 0.39
CA THR A 287 -13.44 -13.44 1.50
C THR A 287 -12.20 -13.30 2.40
N PRO A 288 -12.22 -13.86 3.62
CA PRO A 288 -11.06 -13.78 4.53
C PRO A 288 -9.74 -14.33 3.95
N LYS A 289 -9.81 -15.18 2.92
CA LYS A 289 -8.64 -15.82 2.29
C LYS A 289 -8.44 -15.45 0.83
N GLN A 290 -9.41 -14.80 0.18
CA GLN A 290 -9.37 -14.60 -1.26
C GLN A 290 -10.02 -13.29 -1.69
N ILE A 291 -9.38 -12.57 -2.60
CA ILE A 291 -9.99 -11.51 -3.42
C ILE A 291 -10.16 -12.08 -4.83
N SER A 292 -11.35 -11.97 -5.41
CA SER A 292 -11.61 -12.41 -6.79
C SER A 292 -12.17 -11.27 -7.63
N ILE A 293 -11.80 -11.25 -8.90
CA ILE A 293 -12.48 -10.54 -9.97
C ILE A 293 -13.06 -11.60 -10.89
N GLU A 294 -14.38 -11.60 -11.06
CA GLU A 294 -15.07 -12.55 -11.92
C GLU A 294 -15.88 -11.80 -12.96
N LYS A 295 -15.81 -12.26 -14.22
CA LYS A 295 -16.47 -11.61 -15.35
C LYS A 295 -16.07 -10.14 -15.49
N GLY A 296 -14.83 -9.82 -15.16
CA GLY A 296 -14.26 -8.52 -15.48
C GLY A 296 -14.25 -8.35 -17.00
N GLU A 297 -14.52 -7.14 -17.46
CA GLU A 297 -14.49 -6.80 -18.89
C GLU A 297 -13.52 -5.66 -19.11
N TRP A 298 -12.81 -5.69 -20.23
CA TRP A 298 -11.89 -4.63 -20.61
C TRP A 298 -11.97 -4.35 -22.10
N ARG A 299 -11.55 -3.14 -22.47
CA ARG A 299 -11.57 -2.60 -23.81
C ARG A 299 -10.40 -1.66 -24.04
N TRP A 300 -9.80 -1.75 -25.21
CA TRP A 300 -8.72 -0.89 -25.67
C TRP A 300 -9.03 -0.37 -27.08
N PRO A 301 -9.61 0.84 -27.20
CA PRO A 301 -10.09 1.37 -28.48
C PRO A 301 -9.04 2.12 -29.31
N TYR A 302 -7.80 2.25 -28.83
CA TYR A 302 -6.80 3.16 -29.40
C TYR A 302 -5.96 2.57 -30.56
N LEU A 303 -6.09 1.27 -30.82
CA LEU A 303 -5.45 0.62 -31.97
C LEU A 303 -6.34 0.71 -33.21
N GLU A 304 -5.77 0.52 -34.40
CA GLU A 304 -6.54 0.44 -35.67
C GLU A 304 -7.72 -0.54 -35.57
N GLN A 305 -7.54 -1.60 -34.79
CA GLN A 305 -8.58 -2.54 -34.43
C GLN A 305 -8.79 -2.49 -32.90
N PRO A 306 -9.96 -2.06 -32.42
CA PRO A 306 -10.29 -2.10 -31.00
C PRO A 306 -10.14 -3.51 -30.44
N LEU A 307 -9.48 -3.62 -29.30
CA LEU A 307 -9.37 -4.87 -28.55
C LEU A 307 -10.37 -4.87 -27.40
N SER A 308 -10.86 -6.04 -27.04
CA SER A 308 -11.67 -6.23 -25.85
C SER A 308 -11.59 -7.66 -25.37
N GLY A 309 -12.04 -7.90 -24.14
CA GLY A 309 -12.25 -9.25 -23.66
C GLY A 309 -12.58 -9.29 -22.19
N GLY A 310 -12.42 -10.47 -21.62
CA GLY A 310 -12.72 -10.76 -20.23
C GLY A 310 -11.47 -10.93 -19.40
N LEU A 311 -11.62 -10.69 -18.10
CA LEU A 311 -10.60 -10.83 -17.09
C LEU A 311 -11.19 -11.54 -15.87
N ASN A 312 -10.55 -12.64 -15.47
CA ASN A 312 -10.76 -13.24 -14.16
C ASN A 312 -9.44 -13.22 -13.40
N VAL A 313 -9.48 -12.83 -12.13
CA VAL A 313 -8.31 -12.81 -11.23
C VAL A 313 -8.71 -13.39 -9.89
N ALA A 314 -7.83 -14.14 -9.24
CA ALA A 314 -7.97 -14.51 -7.85
C ALA A 314 -6.63 -14.35 -7.12
N LEU A 315 -6.67 -13.64 -5.99
CA LEU A 315 -5.56 -13.47 -5.07
C LEU A 315 -5.88 -14.26 -3.81
N HIS A 316 -5.07 -15.27 -3.50
CA HIS A 316 -5.26 -16.15 -2.34
C HIS A 316 -4.24 -15.81 -1.26
N ASP A 317 -4.63 -16.03 0.00
CA ASP A 317 -3.81 -15.81 1.21
C ASP A 317 -3.27 -14.37 1.34
N TRP A 318 -3.97 -13.41 0.72
CA TRP A 318 -3.60 -11.98 0.72
C TRP A 318 -3.48 -11.38 2.12
N SER A 319 -4.22 -11.93 3.09
CA SER A 319 -4.22 -11.49 4.48
C SER A 319 -2.93 -11.84 5.25
N ARG A 320 -2.08 -12.71 4.70
CA ARG A 320 -0.77 -13.06 5.31
C ARG A 320 0.37 -12.15 4.85
N GLY A 321 0.13 -11.33 3.83
CA GLY A 321 1.11 -10.39 3.28
C GLY A 321 1.33 -10.57 1.77
N PHE A 322 1.93 -9.55 1.16
CA PHE A 322 2.14 -9.51 -0.30
C PHE A 322 3.00 -10.68 -0.81
N ASP A 323 4.08 -11.02 -0.10
CA ASP A 323 5.01 -12.08 -0.51
C ASP A 323 4.40 -13.49 -0.42
N GLU A 324 3.38 -13.68 0.43
CA GLU A 324 2.64 -14.95 0.56
C GLU A 324 1.45 -15.05 -0.40
N THR A 325 1.09 -13.95 -1.07
CA THR A 325 -0.09 -13.89 -1.93
C THR A 325 0.10 -14.73 -3.19
N GLN A 326 -0.80 -15.69 -3.41
CA GLN A 326 -0.83 -16.50 -4.63
C GLN A 326 -1.80 -15.90 -5.64
N ILE A 327 -1.33 -15.64 -6.86
CA ILE A 327 -2.14 -15.10 -7.95
C ILE A 327 -2.50 -16.18 -8.96
N THR A 328 -3.78 -16.21 -9.35
CA THR A 328 -4.23 -16.84 -10.59
C THR A 328 -4.97 -15.80 -11.42
N ALA A 329 -4.78 -15.82 -12.73
CA ALA A 329 -5.51 -14.94 -13.63
C ALA A 329 -5.77 -15.59 -14.98
N ARG A 330 -6.84 -15.16 -15.64
CA ARG A 330 -7.18 -15.51 -17.01
C ARG A 330 -7.67 -14.25 -17.72
N LEU A 331 -6.91 -13.81 -18.69
CA LEU A 331 -7.22 -12.71 -19.58
C LEU A 331 -7.54 -13.29 -20.96
N ASN A 332 -8.67 -12.92 -21.55
CA ASN A 332 -8.90 -13.17 -22.97
C ASN A 332 -8.93 -11.87 -23.76
N VAL A 333 -8.46 -11.96 -25.00
CA VAL A 333 -8.38 -10.88 -25.97
C VAL A 333 -9.09 -11.33 -27.23
N ILE A 334 -10.13 -10.59 -27.61
CA ILE A 334 -10.88 -10.78 -28.84
C ILE A 334 -10.27 -9.84 -29.89
N THR A 335 -9.98 -10.41 -31.05
CA THR A 335 -9.52 -9.70 -32.23
C THR A 335 -10.51 -9.91 -33.38
N ALA A 336 -10.49 -9.04 -34.38
CA ALA A 336 -11.33 -9.12 -35.57
C ALA A 336 -10.57 -8.63 -36.79
N GLY A 337 -10.34 -9.52 -37.75
CA GLY A 337 -9.59 -9.21 -38.97
C GLY A 337 -10.16 -9.90 -40.20
N HIS A 338 -9.35 -10.03 -41.26
CA HIS A 338 -9.80 -10.63 -42.53
C HIS A 338 -10.34 -12.06 -42.36
N ASN A 339 -9.77 -12.83 -41.43
CA ASN A 339 -10.20 -14.20 -41.12
C ASN A 339 -11.27 -14.27 -40.01
N GLY A 340 -12.04 -13.20 -39.78
CA GLY A 340 -13.10 -13.13 -38.78
C GLY A 340 -12.58 -12.87 -37.37
N LYS A 341 -13.33 -13.32 -36.35
CA LYS A 341 -12.97 -13.11 -34.94
C LYS A 341 -11.92 -14.13 -34.47
N GLY A 342 -10.85 -13.65 -33.84
CA GLY A 342 -9.85 -14.45 -33.14
C GLY A 342 -10.02 -14.29 -31.62
N ASN A 343 -9.65 -15.32 -30.86
CA ASN A 343 -9.59 -15.26 -29.41
C ASN A 343 -8.23 -15.78 -28.92
N ALA A 344 -7.49 -14.93 -28.21
CA ALA A 344 -6.27 -15.29 -27.51
C ALA A 344 -6.55 -15.27 -26.00
N VAL A 345 -5.96 -16.21 -25.28
CA VAL A 345 -6.13 -16.38 -23.83
C VAL A 345 -4.76 -16.47 -23.18
N LEU A 346 -4.50 -15.55 -22.25
CA LEU A 346 -3.37 -15.60 -21.34
C LEU A 346 -3.85 -16.10 -19.98
N THR A 347 -3.27 -17.20 -19.51
CA THR A 347 -3.46 -17.69 -18.14
C THR A 347 -2.20 -17.47 -17.33
N LEU A 348 -2.36 -17.03 -16.09
CA LEU A 348 -1.29 -16.83 -15.11
C LEU A 348 -1.57 -17.68 -13.87
N GLY A 349 -0.51 -18.27 -13.32
CA GLY A 349 -0.52 -18.97 -12.06
C GLY A 349 -1.12 -20.38 -12.07
N PRO A 350 -1.24 -21.01 -10.88
CA PRO A 350 -0.92 -20.44 -9.57
C PRO A 350 0.58 -20.14 -9.40
N GLY A 351 0.90 -19.05 -8.72
CA GLY A 351 2.28 -18.63 -8.43
C GLY A 351 2.32 -17.33 -7.63
N SER A 352 3.52 -16.88 -7.25
CA SER A 352 3.71 -15.65 -6.48
C SER A 352 4.34 -14.54 -7.32
N LEU A 353 3.93 -13.31 -7.04
CA LEU A 353 4.59 -12.09 -7.51
C LEU A 353 5.21 -11.42 -6.29
N SER A 354 6.53 -11.27 -6.27
CA SER A 354 7.22 -10.66 -5.14
C SER A 354 8.19 -9.57 -5.60
N LEU A 355 8.54 -8.69 -4.65
CA LEU A 355 9.52 -7.63 -4.89
C LEU A 355 10.95 -8.17 -5.08
N THR A 356 11.23 -9.39 -4.61
CA THR A 356 12.57 -9.98 -4.64
C THR A 356 12.70 -11.00 -5.77
N ASN A 357 11.82 -12.00 -5.77
CA ASN A 357 11.80 -13.06 -6.76
C ASN A 357 10.38 -13.62 -6.92
N SER A 358 9.78 -13.39 -8.08
CA SER A 358 8.51 -13.95 -8.48
C SER A 358 8.73 -15.36 -9.04
N ASP A 359 7.73 -16.22 -8.91
CA ASP A 359 7.66 -17.51 -9.60
C ASP A 359 6.22 -17.72 -10.06
N LEU A 360 5.95 -17.29 -11.29
CA LEU A 360 4.61 -17.26 -11.83
C LEU A 360 4.59 -17.89 -13.23
N GLY A 361 4.02 -19.10 -13.32
CA GLY A 361 3.77 -19.74 -14.60
C GLY A 361 2.77 -18.93 -15.44
N PHE A 362 2.97 -18.91 -16.76
CA PHE A 362 2.02 -18.34 -17.69
C PHE A 362 1.84 -19.22 -18.93
N GLN A 363 0.70 -19.07 -19.60
CA GLN A 363 0.45 -19.70 -20.88
C GLN A 363 -0.37 -18.77 -21.76
N LEU A 364 0.18 -18.39 -22.92
CA LEU A 364 -0.55 -17.68 -23.96
C LEU A 364 -0.97 -18.68 -25.04
N THR A 365 -2.27 -18.78 -25.30
CA THR A 365 -2.83 -19.68 -26.31
C THR A 365 -3.89 -19.00 -27.15
N GLY A 366 -4.11 -19.49 -28.37
CA GLY A 366 -5.25 -19.09 -29.20
C GLY A 366 -4.84 -18.39 -30.48
N GLN A 367 -5.77 -17.64 -31.05
CA GLN A 367 -5.63 -17.03 -32.38
C GLN A 367 -5.92 -15.52 -32.32
N ALA A 368 -5.07 -14.75 -32.99
CA ALA A 368 -5.32 -13.33 -33.25
C ALA A 368 -5.49 -13.11 -34.76
N ASN A 369 -6.55 -12.43 -35.16
CA ASN A 369 -6.82 -12.08 -36.54
C ASN A 369 -6.61 -10.57 -36.72
N LEU A 370 -5.69 -10.22 -37.61
CA LEU A 370 -5.35 -8.87 -38.01
C LEU A 370 -5.91 -8.59 -39.42
N ALA A 371 -5.74 -7.36 -39.92
CA ALA A 371 -6.20 -6.97 -41.25
C ALA A 371 -5.67 -7.89 -42.37
N ASN A 372 -4.37 -8.18 -42.38
CA ASN A 372 -3.71 -8.92 -43.46
C ASN A 372 -3.12 -10.27 -43.02
N LEU A 373 -3.12 -10.54 -41.71
CA LEU A 373 -2.45 -11.67 -41.11
C LEU A 373 -3.35 -12.36 -40.08
N SER A 374 -3.07 -13.62 -39.83
CA SER A 374 -3.61 -14.35 -38.70
C SER A 374 -2.49 -15.08 -37.99
N LEU A 375 -2.57 -15.08 -36.67
CA LEU A 375 -1.53 -15.54 -35.76
C LEU A 375 -2.12 -16.61 -34.86
N THR A 376 -1.40 -17.69 -34.62
CA THR A 376 -1.71 -18.64 -33.54
C THR A 376 -0.52 -18.78 -32.62
N ALA A 377 -0.79 -18.75 -31.32
CA ALA A 377 0.22 -18.89 -30.30
C ALA A 377 -0.10 -20.08 -29.39
N SER A 378 0.95 -20.78 -28.97
CA SER A 378 0.97 -21.66 -27.81
C SER A 378 2.31 -21.45 -27.13
N ILE A 379 2.33 -20.60 -26.10
CA ILE A 379 3.54 -20.10 -25.47
C ILE A 379 3.41 -20.30 -23.96
N PRO A 380 3.81 -21.47 -23.43
CA PRO A 380 4.02 -21.65 -21.99
C PRO A 380 5.31 -20.94 -21.55
N GLY A 381 5.33 -20.42 -20.33
CA GLY A 381 6.52 -19.78 -19.78
C GLY A 381 6.44 -19.56 -18.27
N ILE A 382 7.50 -18.98 -17.71
CA ILE A 382 7.57 -18.56 -16.31
C ILE A 382 8.01 -17.10 -16.24
N ILE A 383 7.35 -16.31 -15.42
CA ILE A 383 7.78 -14.98 -14.98
C ILE A 383 8.60 -15.16 -13.71
N SER A 384 9.84 -14.68 -13.74
CA SER A 384 10.81 -14.82 -12.64
C SER A 384 11.50 -13.49 -12.31
N GLY A 385 12.14 -13.40 -11.15
CA GLY A 385 12.80 -12.18 -10.68
C GLY A 385 11.83 -11.17 -10.05
N SER A 386 12.33 -9.99 -9.70
CA SER A 386 11.52 -8.94 -9.07
C SER A 386 10.37 -8.51 -9.98
N ILE A 387 9.18 -8.29 -9.43
CA ILE A 387 8.05 -7.71 -10.19
C ILE A 387 8.38 -6.32 -10.79
N LEU A 388 9.37 -5.61 -10.22
CA LEU A 388 9.83 -4.32 -10.74
C LEU A 388 10.73 -4.47 -11.97
N ASN A 389 11.32 -5.64 -12.20
CA ASN A 389 12.13 -5.96 -13.36
C ASN A 389 12.05 -7.47 -13.69
N PRO A 390 10.90 -7.94 -14.20
CA PRO A 390 10.67 -9.36 -14.39
C PRO A 390 11.42 -9.90 -15.61
N THR A 391 11.77 -11.18 -15.57
CA THR A 391 12.26 -11.95 -16.71
C THR A 391 11.23 -13.02 -17.08
N LEU A 392 10.76 -12.98 -18.32
CA LEU A 392 9.89 -14.01 -18.89
C LEU A 392 10.76 -15.05 -19.58
N VAL A 393 10.60 -16.33 -19.21
CA VAL A 393 11.31 -17.45 -19.82
C VAL A 393 10.31 -18.33 -20.55
N LEU A 394 10.47 -18.46 -21.86
CA LEU A 394 9.60 -19.27 -22.70
C LEU A 394 9.98 -20.74 -22.63
N GLN A 395 9.02 -21.59 -22.28
CA GLN A 395 9.24 -23.01 -22.02
C GLN A 395 9.17 -23.86 -23.30
N PRO A 396 9.64 -25.13 -23.25
CA PRO A 396 9.44 -26.07 -24.34
C PRO A 396 7.96 -26.18 -24.74
N GLY A 397 7.71 -26.25 -26.05
CA GLY A 397 6.35 -26.16 -26.62
C GLY A 397 5.96 -24.75 -27.09
N SER A 398 6.75 -23.72 -26.75
CA SER A 398 6.51 -22.35 -27.21
C SER A 398 6.62 -22.22 -28.73
N LEU A 399 5.51 -21.88 -29.37
CA LEU A 399 5.39 -21.74 -30.82
C LEU A 399 4.43 -20.60 -31.19
N LEU A 400 4.89 -19.74 -32.09
CA LEU A 400 4.08 -18.76 -32.79
C LEU A 400 3.99 -19.16 -34.27
N ARG A 401 2.80 -19.09 -34.86
CA ARG A 401 2.59 -19.29 -36.29
C ARG A 401 1.82 -18.12 -36.89
N ALA A 402 2.16 -17.73 -38.10
CA ALA A 402 1.49 -16.67 -38.84
C ALA A 402 1.16 -17.11 -40.27
N TRP A 403 0.06 -16.61 -40.83
CA TRP A 403 -0.29 -16.80 -42.24
C TRP A 403 -1.14 -15.62 -42.73
N GLY A 404 -1.23 -15.42 -44.05
CA GLY A 404 -2.03 -14.35 -44.64
C GLY A 404 -1.36 -13.72 -45.85
N SER A 405 -1.67 -12.45 -46.12
CA SER A 405 -1.16 -11.70 -47.27
C SER A 405 -0.51 -10.41 -46.81
N PRO A 406 0.73 -10.46 -46.26
CA PRO A 406 1.36 -9.28 -45.66
C PRO A 406 1.62 -8.14 -46.66
N ALA A 407 1.70 -8.45 -47.97
CA ALA A 407 1.77 -7.49 -49.06
C ALA A 407 0.87 -7.93 -50.23
N PRO A 408 0.46 -7.02 -51.13
CA PRO A 408 -0.51 -7.33 -52.20
C PRO A 408 -0.09 -8.48 -53.13
N ASP A 409 1.20 -8.62 -53.39
CA ASP A 409 1.83 -9.60 -54.27
C ASP A 409 2.40 -10.83 -53.53
N MET A 410 2.33 -10.83 -52.20
CA MET A 410 2.93 -11.85 -51.34
C MET A 410 1.89 -12.54 -50.47
N LYS A 411 1.82 -13.86 -50.60
CA LYS A 411 1.04 -14.73 -49.71
C LYS A 411 1.99 -15.48 -48.78
N LEU A 412 1.84 -15.25 -47.50
CA LEU A 412 2.47 -16.03 -46.44
C LEU A 412 1.64 -17.30 -46.20
N GLU A 413 2.12 -18.44 -46.71
CA GLU A 413 1.49 -19.74 -46.49
C GLU A 413 1.63 -20.14 -45.02
N GLU A 414 2.83 -20.01 -44.45
CA GLU A 414 3.10 -20.20 -43.03
C GLU A 414 4.43 -19.53 -42.63
N ALA A 415 4.44 -18.74 -41.56
CA ALA A 415 5.65 -18.50 -40.77
C ALA A 415 5.53 -19.28 -39.46
N ARG A 416 6.55 -20.05 -39.11
CA ARG A 416 6.62 -20.83 -37.87
C ARG A 416 7.83 -20.40 -37.07
N LEU A 417 7.59 -19.91 -35.84
CA LEU A 417 8.61 -19.38 -34.94
C LEU A 417 8.62 -20.21 -33.65
N PRO A 418 9.53 -21.19 -33.52
CA PRO A 418 9.82 -21.84 -32.25
C PRO A 418 10.47 -20.83 -31.29
N LEU A 419 9.96 -20.75 -30.05
CA LEU A 419 10.38 -19.76 -29.07
C LEU A 419 10.92 -20.39 -27.77
N ALA A 420 11.14 -21.70 -27.75
CA ALA A 420 11.62 -22.40 -26.56
C ALA A 420 13.00 -21.89 -26.12
N GLY A 421 13.14 -21.58 -24.83
CA GLY A 421 14.38 -21.09 -24.21
C GLY A 421 14.65 -19.60 -24.43
N VAL A 422 13.75 -18.89 -25.12
CA VAL A 422 13.84 -17.43 -25.28
C VAL A 422 13.52 -16.75 -23.95
N LYS A 423 14.33 -15.76 -23.59
CA LYS A 423 14.12 -14.89 -22.44
C LYS A 423 13.72 -13.50 -22.93
N VAL A 424 12.71 -12.92 -22.29
CA VAL A 424 12.27 -11.54 -22.55
C VAL A 424 12.42 -10.76 -21.26
N THR A 425 13.13 -9.64 -21.37
CA THR A 425 13.36 -8.68 -20.26
C THR A 425 13.10 -7.27 -20.77
N ALA A 426 13.13 -6.27 -19.88
CA ALA A 426 13.09 -4.87 -20.29
C ALA A 426 14.21 -4.49 -21.29
N LEU A 427 15.36 -5.18 -21.24
CA LEU A 427 16.50 -4.93 -22.14
C LEU A 427 16.33 -5.57 -23.52
N GLY A 428 15.47 -6.58 -23.66
CA GLY A 428 15.24 -7.25 -24.93
C GLY A 428 15.14 -8.75 -24.87
N ILE A 429 15.11 -9.31 -26.07
CA ILE A 429 14.99 -10.73 -26.33
C ILE A 429 16.37 -11.35 -26.37
N THR A 430 16.61 -12.33 -25.50
CA THR A 430 17.87 -13.06 -25.41
C THR A 430 17.59 -14.56 -25.53
N GLY A 431 18.31 -15.23 -26.43
CA GLY A 431 18.10 -16.66 -26.69
C GLY A 431 18.20 -17.01 -28.16
N ARG A 432 17.97 -18.28 -28.48
CA ARG A 432 17.97 -18.73 -29.87
C ARG A 432 16.65 -18.35 -30.53
N LEU A 433 16.72 -17.57 -31.61
CA LEU A 433 15.58 -17.20 -32.43
C LEU A 433 15.61 -17.96 -33.75
N GLN A 434 14.50 -18.61 -34.06
CA GLN A 434 14.32 -19.35 -35.30
C GLN A 434 13.03 -18.96 -36.01
N ALA A 435 13.05 -18.98 -37.33
CA ALA A 435 11.86 -18.86 -38.14
C ALA A 435 11.92 -19.77 -39.36
N ILE A 436 10.80 -20.41 -39.69
CA ILE A 436 10.62 -21.18 -40.92
C ILE A 436 9.46 -20.54 -41.67
N ILE A 437 9.75 -19.93 -42.81
CA ILE A 437 8.82 -19.13 -43.58
C ILE A 437 8.58 -19.84 -44.91
N SER A 438 7.32 -20.13 -45.22
CA SER A 438 6.85 -20.61 -46.51
C SER A 438 5.93 -19.55 -47.09
N ALA A 439 6.29 -19.02 -48.25
CA ALA A 439 5.55 -17.95 -48.88
C ALA A 439 5.56 -18.11 -50.40
N SER A 440 4.62 -17.46 -51.06
CA SER A 440 4.56 -17.33 -52.50
C SER A 440 4.45 -15.87 -52.89
N GLU A 441 5.27 -15.44 -53.83
CA GLU A 441 5.22 -14.09 -54.39
C GLU A 441 5.11 -14.18 -55.92
N SER A 442 4.47 -13.18 -56.53
CA SER A 442 4.11 -13.16 -57.96
C SER A 442 5.31 -13.33 -58.91
N TYR A 443 6.46 -12.77 -58.57
CA TYR A 443 7.69 -12.83 -59.36
C TYR A 443 8.57 -14.03 -58.98
N TRP A 444 8.81 -14.26 -57.67
CA TRP A 444 9.72 -15.29 -57.16
C TRP A 444 9.10 -16.70 -57.08
N GLY A 445 7.78 -16.83 -57.22
CA GLY A 445 7.07 -18.09 -57.06
C GLY A 445 7.03 -18.53 -55.59
N ARG A 446 6.92 -19.86 -55.36
CA ARG A 446 6.93 -20.42 -54.00
C ARG A 446 8.35 -20.55 -53.48
N PHE A 447 8.58 -20.10 -52.25
CA PHE A 447 9.85 -20.25 -51.57
C PHE A 447 9.69 -20.62 -50.10
N LYS A 448 10.72 -21.28 -49.57
CA LYS A 448 10.87 -21.63 -48.17
C LYS A 448 12.19 -21.09 -47.66
N LEU A 449 12.13 -20.27 -46.62
CA LEU A 449 13.27 -19.63 -45.95
C LEU A 449 13.35 -20.12 -44.51
N HIS A 450 14.53 -20.51 -44.09
CA HIS A 450 14.87 -20.81 -42.72
C HIS A 450 15.79 -19.71 -42.18
N LEU A 451 15.54 -19.29 -40.95
CA LEU A 451 16.35 -18.36 -40.16
C LEU A 451 16.65 -19.01 -38.82
N ASP A 452 17.92 -18.97 -38.41
CA ASP A 452 18.36 -19.52 -37.13
C ASP A 452 19.53 -18.71 -36.59
N GLY A 453 19.42 -18.20 -35.38
CA GLY A 453 20.42 -17.33 -34.80
C GLY A 453 20.30 -17.16 -33.29
N GLN A 454 21.30 -16.49 -32.72
CA GLN A 454 21.34 -16.14 -31.31
C GLN A 454 21.07 -14.63 -31.16
N ALA A 455 20.09 -14.29 -30.34
CA ALA A 455 19.78 -12.93 -29.95
C ALA A 455 20.36 -12.61 -28.58
N GLN A 456 20.80 -11.36 -28.41
CA GLN A 456 21.26 -10.77 -27.16
C GLN A 456 20.65 -9.38 -27.03
N ASP A 457 19.81 -9.23 -26.01
CA ASP A 457 19.08 -8.01 -25.65
C ASP A 457 18.48 -7.33 -26.89
N PHE A 458 17.91 -8.17 -27.78
CA PHE A 458 17.45 -7.75 -29.09
C PHE A 458 16.05 -7.15 -29.02
N TRP A 459 15.92 -5.96 -29.57
CA TRP A 459 14.69 -5.30 -29.96
C TRP A 459 14.82 -4.81 -31.42
N PRO A 460 13.72 -4.44 -32.12
CA PRO A 460 13.81 -3.97 -33.50
C PRO A 460 14.75 -2.77 -33.73
N ASP A 461 14.89 -1.92 -32.71
CA ASP A 461 15.65 -0.66 -32.69
C ASP A 461 17.01 -0.76 -31.98
N HIS A 462 17.24 -1.79 -31.14
CA HIS A 462 18.50 -1.97 -30.41
C HIS A 462 18.87 -3.43 -30.14
N GLY A 463 20.09 -3.66 -29.64
CA GLY A 463 20.59 -5.01 -29.37
C GLY A 463 21.28 -5.67 -30.56
N GLN A 464 21.39 -7.00 -30.51
CA GLN A 464 22.03 -7.80 -31.56
C GLN A 464 21.30 -9.13 -31.77
N TRP A 465 21.04 -9.45 -33.03
CA TRP A 465 20.71 -10.80 -33.46
C TRP A 465 21.79 -11.23 -34.46
N GLN A 466 22.35 -12.43 -34.27
CA GLN A 466 23.30 -13.04 -35.20
C GLN A 466 22.67 -14.28 -35.79
N TRP A 467 22.31 -14.25 -37.06
CA TRP A 467 21.55 -15.33 -37.70
C TRP A 467 22.21 -15.85 -38.97
N ARG A 468 21.82 -17.06 -39.34
CA ARG A 468 22.08 -17.68 -40.64
C ARG A 468 20.75 -17.91 -41.33
N SER A 469 20.75 -17.77 -42.66
CA SER A 469 19.59 -18.08 -43.49
C SER A 469 19.89 -19.20 -44.47
N TRP A 470 18.88 -19.96 -44.88
CA TRP A 470 18.98 -20.92 -45.99
C TRP A 470 17.60 -21.23 -46.54
N GLY A 471 17.49 -21.66 -47.79
CA GLY A 471 16.17 -21.90 -48.35
C GLY A 471 16.15 -22.54 -49.73
N THR A 472 14.92 -22.77 -50.19
CA THR A 472 14.63 -23.32 -51.51
C THR A 472 13.54 -22.50 -52.17
N ALA A 473 13.69 -22.22 -53.46
CA ALA A 473 12.67 -21.58 -54.27
C ALA A 473 12.31 -22.46 -55.47
N SER A 474 11.04 -22.46 -55.85
CA SER A 474 10.54 -23.18 -57.02
C SER A 474 9.80 -22.22 -57.94
N TYR A 475 10.33 -22.07 -59.16
CA TYR A 475 9.79 -21.17 -60.18
C TYR A 475 9.36 -21.98 -61.39
N HIS A 476 8.05 -22.07 -61.68
CA HIS A 476 7.33 -22.58 -62.89
C HIS A 476 7.89 -23.74 -63.75
N ARG A 477 9.04 -24.34 -63.40
CA ARG A 477 9.75 -25.52 -63.94
C ARG A 477 11.17 -25.74 -63.37
N TYR A 478 11.75 -24.82 -62.58
CA TYR A 478 13.09 -24.93 -62.00
C TYR A 478 13.05 -24.89 -60.46
N LYS A 479 13.79 -25.79 -59.79
CA LYS A 479 14.05 -25.75 -58.34
C LYS A 479 15.44 -25.16 -58.09
N LEU A 480 15.49 -23.99 -57.46
CA LEU A 480 16.73 -23.37 -57.03
C LEU A 480 16.96 -23.71 -55.55
N HIS A 481 18.10 -24.34 -55.26
CA HIS A 481 18.58 -24.57 -53.90
C HIS A 481 19.68 -23.56 -53.63
N GLY A 482 19.45 -22.65 -52.69
CA GLY A 482 20.39 -21.60 -52.32
C GLY A 482 20.74 -21.71 -50.84
N MET A 483 21.99 -22.07 -50.54
CA MET A 483 22.57 -21.88 -49.22
C MET A 483 23.33 -20.56 -49.24
N SER A 484 22.67 -19.47 -48.83
CA SER A 484 23.34 -18.20 -48.57
C SER A 484 23.59 -18.12 -47.06
N GLN A 485 24.81 -18.41 -46.61
CA GLN A 485 25.19 -18.07 -45.23
C GLN A 485 25.38 -16.56 -45.13
N ALA A 486 24.29 -15.81 -45.11
CA ALA A 486 24.31 -14.42 -44.71
C ALA A 486 24.36 -14.39 -43.18
N VAL A 487 25.53 -14.06 -42.61
CA VAL A 487 25.64 -13.65 -41.21
C VAL A 487 25.23 -12.20 -41.12
N GLY A 488 24.00 -11.94 -40.70
CA GLY A 488 23.56 -10.59 -40.40
C GLY A 488 23.77 -10.26 -38.92
N VAL A 489 24.25 -9.05 -38.64
CA VAL A 489 24.19 -8.43 -37.30
C VAL A 489 23.18 -7.30 -37.41
N GLY A 490 21.99 -7.51 -36.87
CA GLY A 490 20.89 -6.55 -36.95
C GLY A 490 21.01 -5.50 -35.85
N ARG A 491 21.47 -4.30 -36.21
CA ARG A 491 20.94 -3.02 -35.72
C ARG A 491 20.36 -2.37 -36.97
N THR A 492 19.04 -2.23 -37.10
CA THR A 492 18.43 -1.86 -38.39
C THR A 492 19.00 -0.53 -38.91
N PRO A 493 19.40 -0.48 -40.20
CA PRO A 493 18.42 -0.13 -41.23
C PRO A 493 18.47 -1.00 -42.51
N ALA A 494 17.33 -1.05 -43.19
CA ALA A 494 17.15 -1.32 -44.62
C ALA A 494 17.60 -2.70 -45.17
N SER A 495 16.74 -3.71 -45.05
CA SER A 495 16.45 -4.58 -46.21
C SER A 495 15.00 -5.06 -46.16
N PRO A 496 14.22 -4.96 -47.25
CA PRO A 496 12.77 -5.18 -47.26
C PRO A 496 12.34 -6.61 -46.86
N TRP A 497 13.26 -7.59 -46.91
CA TRP A 497 12.99 -8.98 -46.54
C TRP A 497 13.20 -9.28 -45.05
N ILE A 498 13.94 -8.44 -44.32
CA ILE A 498 14.27 -8.62 -42.89
C ILE A 498 13.27 -7.89 -41.99
N VAL A 499 12.34 -7.11 -42.57
CA VAL A 499 11.32 -6.34 -41.85
C VAL A 499 10.23 -7.23 -41.21
N PHE A 500 10.08 -8.49 -41.63
CA PHE A 500 8.91 -9.30 -41.24
C PHE A 500 9.00 -9.96 -39.86
N LEU A 501 10.19 -10.28 -39.34
CA LEU A 501 10.31 -10.83 -37.98
C LEU A 501 10.00 -9.82 -36.87
N PRO A 502 10.52 -8.57 -36.90
CA PRO A 502 10.20 -7.59 -35.87
C PRO A 502 8.73 -7.14 -35.89
N VAL A 503 8.03 -7.21 -37.03
CA VAL A 503 6.58 -6.93 -37.11
C VAL A 503 5.72 -8.07 -36.54
N LEU A 504 6.26 -9.29 -36.47
CA LEU A 504 5.58 -10.46 -35.89
C LEU A 504 5.87 -10.65 -34.40
N ILE A 505 6.93 -10.02 -33.89
CA ILE A 505 7.44 -10.17 -32.51
C ILE A 505 7.27 -8.88 -31.70
N GLY A 506 7.17 -7.71 -32.36
CA GLY A 506 7.02 -6.38 -31.75
C GLY A 506 5.57 -5.97 -31.55
#